data_AF-A0A7X6XK48-F1
#
_entry.id   AF-A0A7X6XK48-F1
#
_cell.length_a   1.000
_cell.length_b   1.000
_cell.length_c   1.000
_cell.angle_alpha   90.00
_cell.angle_beta   90.00
_cell.angle_gamma   90.00
#
_symmetry.space_group_name_H-M   'P 1'
#
loop_
_entity.id
_entity.type
_entity.pdbx_description
1 polymer ?
#
loop_
_entity_poly.entity_id
_entity_poly.type
_entity_poly.pdbx_seq_one_letter_code
_entity_poly.pdbx_strand_id
1 'polypeptide(L)'
;MRDILRKTGVVSKVYFDHEDVSVGVRLENNQEEILIINELTRVYDNEKFEAIEITEIEVGHNVNIYYRENTPMMMSLPPKYVPELLIVDTNDDYIEHKFSYFDEDLVSADNQIQISDGFLRLVESLEYRPLIKELLVNEELLVFYKRATKSIPAQVYPIKVIIL
;
A
#
# COMPACT_ATOMS: atom_id res chain seq x y z
N MET A 1 -11.79 -12.53 6.82
CA MET A 1 -10.97 -11.46 6.21
C MET A 1 -9.54 -11.91 6.32
N ARG A 2 -8.76 -11.94 5.23
CA ARG A 2 -7.36 -12.40 5.30
C ARG A 2 -6.52 -11.24 5.79
N ASP A 3 -5.69 -11.46 6.81
CA ASP A 3 -4.84 -10.43 7.38
C ASP A 3 -3.84 -9.93 6.33
N ILE A 4 -3.94 -8.64 6.01
CA ILE A 4 -3.00 -7.92 5.16
C ILE A 4 -1.85 -7.45 6.06
N LEU A 5 -0.65 -7.88 5.74
CA LEU A 5 0.57 -7.58 6.49
C LEU A 5 1.41 -6.58 5.72
N ARG A 6 2.18 -5.75 6.46
CA ARG A 6 3.12 -4.78 5.92
C ARG A 6 4.53 -5.05 6.42
N LYS A 7 5.50 -4.95 5.51
CA LYS A 7 6.94 -4.86 5.82
C LYS A 7 7.52 -3.62 5.16
N THR A 8 8.60 -3.09 5.73
CA THR A 8 9.35 -1.95 5.20
C THR A 8 10.78 -2.37 4.86
N GLY A 9 11.36 -1.75 3.85
CA GLY A 9 12.74 -2.00 3.47
C GLY A 9 13.26 -1.05 2.41
N VAL A 10 14.50 -1.29 1.99
CA VAL A 10 15.19 -0.50 0.96
C VAL A 10 15.52 -1.40 -0.22
N VAL A 11 15.25 -0.93 -1.43
CA VAL A 11 15.64 -1.63 -2.66
C VAL A 11 17.16 -1.75 -2.71
N SER A 12 17.64 -2.98 -2.72
CA SER A 12 19.07 -3.32 -2.76
C SER A 12 19.55 -3.66 -4.16
N LYS A 13 18.69 -4.28 -4.99
CA LYS A 13 18.99 -4.72 -6.35
C LYS A 13 17.70 -4.79 -7.18
N VAL A 14 17.81 -4.55 -8.48
CA VAL A 14 16.72 -4.74 -9.45
C VAL A 14 17.26 -5.62 -10.58
N TYR A 15 16.55 -6.72 -10.86
CA TYR A 15 16.87 -7.67 -11.91
C TYR A 15 15.73 -7.72 -12.92
N PHE A 16 16.03 -7.47 -14.19
CA PHE A 16 15.09 -7.61 -15.28
C PHE A 16 15.33 -8.97 -15.94
N ASP A 17 14.39 -9.91 -15.76
CA ASP A 17 14.31 -11.13 -16.56
C ASP A 17 13.10 -10.98 -17.51
N HIS A 18 13.16 -11.63 -18.67
CA HIS A 18 12.33 -11.32 -19.84
C HIS A 18 10.81 -11.14 -19.59
N GLU A 19 10.23 -11.84 -18.62
CA GLU A 19 8.81 -11.74 -18.24
C GLU A 19 8.57 -11.21 -16.81
N ASP A 20 9.52 -11.33 -15.89
CA ASP A 20 9.39 -10.96 -14.49
C ASP A 20 10.51 -10.02 -14.03
N VAL A 21 10.16 -8.99 -13.27
CA VAL A 21 11.17 -8.17 -12.59
C VAL A 21 11.32 -8.64 -11.16
N SER A 22 12.55 -9.00 -10.78
CA SER A 22 12.88 -9.34 -9.40
C SER A 22 13.50 -8.14 -8.69
N VAL A 23 12.88 -7.68 -7.60
CA VAL A 23 13.37 -6.59 -6.76
C VAL A 23 13.89 -7.18 -5.46
N GLY A 24 15.21 -7.09 -5.25
CA GLY A 24 15.83 -7.47 -3.98
C GLY A 24 15.65 -6.37 -2.95
N VAL A 25 15.01 -6.65 -1.82
CA VAL A 25 14.77 -5.67 -0.75
C VAL A 25 15.50 -6.08 0.51
N ARG A 26 16.18 -5.12 1.14
CA ARG A 26 16.75 -5.27 2.48
C ARG A 26 15.78 -4.70 3.49
N LEU A 27 15.24 -5.57 4.35
CA LEU A 27 14.33 -5.19 5.42
C LEU A 27 15.08 -4.48 6.57
N GLU A 28 14.33 -3.81 7.45
CA GLU A 28 14.88 -3.12 8.63
C GLU A 28 15.69 -4.04 9.56
N ASN A 29 15.36 -5.33 9.60
CA ASN A 29 16.08 -6.33 10.39
C ASN A 29 17.34 -6.89 9.68
N ASN A 30 17.79 -6.24 8.59
CA ASN A 30 18.90 -6.63 7.71
C ASN A 30 18.73 -7.96 6.95
N GLN A 31 17.53 -8.57 6.96
CA GLN A 31 17.26 -9.71 6.09
C GLN A 31 17.03 -9.23 4.66
N GLU A 32 17.54 -9.99 3.69
CA GLU A 32 17.22 -9.77 2.28
C GLU A 32 16.05 -10.69 1.88
N GLU A 33 15.11 -10.13 1.15
CA GLU A 33 14.00 -10.83 0.49
C GLU A 33 14.00 -10.43 -1.00
N ILE A 34 13.45 -11.28 -1.86
CA ILE A 34 13.28 -10.99 -3.27
C ILE A 34 11.79 -10.95 -3.59
N LEU A 35 11.34 -9.82 -4.11
CA LEU A 35 9.99 -9.63 -4.61
C LEU A 35 9.98 -9.94 -6.09
N ILE A 36 9.10 -10.83 -6.53
CA ILE A 36 8.81 -11.06 -7.93
C ILE A 36 7.64 -10.15 -8.27
N ILE A 37 7.86 -9.18 -9.14
CA ILE A 37 6.84 -8.22 -9.52
C ILE A 37 6.34 -8.59 -10.92
N ASN A 38 5.05 -8.93 -11.00
CA ASN A 38 4.37 -9.35 -12.21
C ASN A 38 2.94 -8.76 -12.24
N GLU A 39 2.06 -9.23 -13.12
CA GLU A 39 0.70 -8.70 -13.27
C GLU A 39 -0.18 -8.83 -12.02
N LEU A 40 0.21 -9.65 -11.04
CA LEU A 40 -0.51 -9.81 -9.77
C LEU A 40 -0.08 -8.79 -8.71
N THR A 41 1.03 -8.08 -8.94
CA THR A 41 1.52 -7.05 -8.03
C THR A 41 1.10 -5.69 -8.53
N ARG A 42 0.47 -4.91 -7.66
CA ARG A 42 0.20 -3.49 -7.92
C ARG A 42 1.33 -2.64 -7.36
N VAL A 43 1.80 -1.67 -8.12
CA VAL A 43 2.90 -0.78 -7.70
C VAL A 43 2.41 0.66 -7.72
N TYR A 44 2.57 1.37 -6.61
CA TYR A 44 2.20 2.77 -6.48
C TYR A 44 3.34 3.60 -5.92
N ASP A 45 3.40 4.85 -6.35
CA ASP A 45 4.26 5.89 -5.79
C ASP A 45 3.55 6.54 -4.59
N ASN A 46 4.24 6.61 -3.45
CA ASN A 46 3.65 7.09 -2.20
C ASN A 46 3.30 8.59 -2.25
N GLU A 47 3.93 9.36 -3.12
CA GLU A 47 3.80 10.82 -3.19
C GLU A 47 2.92 11.29 -4.33
N LYS A 48 3.04 10.65 -5.49
CA LYS A 48 2.17 10.92 -6.64
C LYS A 48 0.77 10.33 -6.43
N PHE A 49 0.63 9.35 -5.54
CA PHE A 49 -0.62 8.61 -5.28
C PHE A 49 -1.16 7.91 -6.53
N GLU A 50 -0.26 7.50 -7.41
CA GLU A 50 -0.54 6.95 -8.74
C GLU A 50 0.22 5.64 -8.94
N ALA A 51 -0.33 4.81 -9.83
CA ALA A 51 0.37 3.60 -10.24
C ALA A 51 1.61 3.99 -11.05
N ILE A 52 2.71 3.31 -10.80
CA ILE A 52 3.96 3.54 -11.52
C ILE A 52 4.41 2.28 -12.25
N GLU A 53 5.19 2.49 -13.30
CA GLU A 53 5.82 1.39 -14.00
C GLU A 53 6.98 0.84 -13.17
N ILE A 54 7.23 -0.46 -13.31
CA ILE A 54 8.32 -1.11 -12.58
C ILE A 54 9.70 -0.53 -12.89
N THR A 55 9.86 0.06 -14.08
CA THR A 55 11.09 0.73 -14.49
C THR A 55 11.41 1.96 -13.65
N GLU A 56 10.45 2.50 -12.89
CA GLU A 56 10.66 3.61 -11.96
C GLU A 56 11.20 3.15 -10.58
N ILE A 57 11.32 1.85 -10.34
CA ILE A 57 11.91 1.32 -9.09
C ILE A 57 13.43 1.30 -9.22
N GLU A 58 14.10 2.08 -8.37
CA GLU A 58 15.55 2.20 -8.36
C GLU A 58 16.17 1.67 -7.05
N VAL A 59 17.44 1.27 -7.12
CA VAL A 59 18.21 0.89 -5.94
C VAL A 59 18.34 2.10 -5.01
N GLY A 60 17.98 1.91 -3.73
CA GLY A 60 17.97 2.95 -2.72
C GLY A 60 16.59 3.50 -2.36
N HIS A 61 15.54 3.23 -3.17
CA HIS A 61 14.17 3.61 -2.80
C HIS A 61 13.72 2.87 -1.53
N ASN A 62 13.03 3.59 -0.63
CA ASN A 62 12.29 2.93 0.44
C ASN A 62 11.02 2.33 -0.14
N VAL A 63 10.64 1.17 0.37
CA VAL A 63 9.46 0.45 -0.10
C VAL A 63 8.66 -0.11 1.06
N ASN A 64 7.34 -0.10 0.91
CA ASN A 64 6.40 -0.75 1.80
C ASN A 64 5.75 -1.91 1.04
N ILE A 65 5.93 -3.11 1.57
CA ILE A 65 5.55 -4.36 0.94
C ILE A 65 4.32 -4.89 1.65
N TYR A 66 3.21 -4.97 0.92
CA TYR A 66 1.96 -5.54 1.39
C TYR A 66 1.77 -6.93 0.79
N TYR A 67 1.43 -7.86 1.67
CA TYR A 67 1.23 -9.27 1.34
C TYR A 67 0.24 -9.88 2.34
N ARG A 68 -0.37 -11.00 1.97
CA ARG A 68 -1.26 -11.74 2.88
C ARG A 68 -0.49 -12.78 3.67
N GLU A 69 -0.99 -13.15 4.84
CA GLU A 69 -0.40 -14.22 5.66
C GLU A 69 -0.19 -15.53 4.89
N ASN A 70 -1.10 -15.86 3.96
CA ASN A 70 -1.04 -17.06 3.14
C ASN A 70 -0.33 -16.89 1.78
N THR A 71 0.44 -15.80 1.60
CA THR A 71 1.20 -15.56 0.36
C THR A 71 2.20 -16.69 0.15
N PRO A 72 2.15 -17.42 -0.98
CA PRO A 72 3.11 -18.47 -1.26
C PRO A 72 4.53 -17.92 -1.32
N MET A 73 5.41 -18.45 -0.47
CA MET A 73 6.85 -18.14 -0.51
C MET A 73 7.61 -19.32 -1.10
N MET A 74 8.50 -19.05 -2.05
CA MET A 74 9.40 -20.04 -2.59
C MET A 74 10.45 -20.42 -1.54
N MET A 75 10.78 -21.71 -1.47
CA MET A 75 11.82 -22.23 -0.59
C MET A 75 13.23 -21.92 -1.14
N SER A 76 13.63 -20.65 -1.09
CA SER A 76 14.97 -20.18 -1.45
C SER A 76 15.58 -19.31 -0.34
N LEU A 77 16.89 -19.10 -0.40
CA LEU A 77 17.60 -18.11 0.43
C LEU A 77 18.31 -17.11 -0.50
N PRO A 78 17.89 -15.83 -0.52
CA PRO A 78 16.79 -15.24 0.24
C PRO A 78 15.39 -15.76 -0.18
N PRO A 79 14.36 -15.63 0.68
CA PRO A 79 12.98 -15.94 0.33
C PRO A 79 12.51 -15.15 -0.89
N LYS A 80 11.71 -15.79 -1.75
CA LYS A 80 11.11 -15.17 -2.94
C LYS A 80 9.59 -15.29 -2.89
N TYR A 81 8.88 -14.23 -3.25
CA TYR A 81 7.41 -14.24 -3.34
C TYR A 81 6.88 -13.10 -4.21
N VAL A 82 5.62 -13.23 -4.63
CA VAL A 82 4.88 -12.18 -5.33
C VAL A 82 4.09 -11.39 -4.29
N PRO A 83 4.43 -10.11 -4.01
CA PRO A 83 3.64 -9.29 -3.11
C PRO A 83 2.33 -8.86 -3.79
N GLU A 84 1.33 -8.54 -2.97
CA GLU A 84 0.05 -8.06 -3.49
C GLU A 84 0.13 -6.59 -3.88
N LEU A 85 0.84 -5.80 -3.08
CA LEU A 85 0.98 -4.37 -3.28
C LEU A 85 2.37 -3.92 -2.85
N LEU A 86 3.01 -3.10 -3.67
CA LEU A 86 4.29 -2.44 -3.40
C LEU A 86 4.09 -0.93 -3.46
N ILE A 87 4.40 -0.24 -2.37
CA ILE A 87 4.44 1.22 -2.33
C ILE A 87 5.90 1.65 -2.36
N VAL A 88 6.23 2.57 -3.25
CA VAL A 88 7.59 3.09 -3.44
C VAL A 88 7.64 4.54 -2.98
N ASP A 89 8.57 4.84 -2.08
CA ASP A 89 8.87 6.20 -1.64
C ASP A 89 9.97 6.76 -2.55
N THR A 90 9.59 7.68 -3.44
CA THR A 90 10.51 8.28 -4.42
C THR A 90 11.23 9.55 -3.91
N ASN A 91 10.84 10.05 -2.74
CA ASN A 91 11.37 11.26 -2.10
C ASN A 91 11.17 11.19 -0.58
N ASP A 92 11.48 12.29 0.11
CA ASP A 92 11.50 12.38 1.58
C ASP A 92 10.19 12.89 2.21
N ASP A 93 9.11 13.03 1.44
CA ASP A 93 7.85 13.61 1.90
C ASP A 93 7.08 12.58 2.75
N TYR A 94 6.90 12.83 4.05
CA TYR A 94 6.19 11.88 4.92
C TYR A 94 4.71 11.79 4.57
N ILE A 95 4.32 10.65 4.00
CA ILE A 95 2.95 10.24 3.70
C ILE A 95 2.76 8.84 4.27
N GLU A 96 1.77 8.70 5.15
CA GLU A 96 1.37 7.40 5.66
C GLU A 96 0.31 6.79 4.73
N HIS A 97 0.31 5.47 4.64
CA HIS A 97 -0.67 4.76 3.86
C HIS A 97 -1.11 3.47 4.57
N LYS A 98 -2.35 3.06 4.30
CA LYS A 98 -2.91 1.83 4.81
C LYS A 98 -3.65 1.09 3.71
N PHE A 99 -3.22 -0.14 3.46
CA PHE A 99 -4.00 -1.12 2.70
C PHE A 99 -4.71 -2.06 3.67
N SER A 100 -6.04 -2.06 3.66
CA SER A 100 -6.86 -2.90 4.52
C SER A 100 -8.26 -3.05 3.93
N TYR A 101 -9.02 -4.02 4.43
CA TYR A 101 -10.48 -4.00 4.26
C TYR A 101 -11.09 -2.96 5.19
N PHE A 102 -12.10 -2.25 4.69
CA PHE A 102 -12.88 -1.27 5.45
C PHE A 102 -14.35 -1.70 5.52
N ASP A 103 -14.91 -1.69 6.72
CA ASP A 103 -16.31 -2.10 6.95
C ASP A 103 -17.33 -1.03 6.54
N GLU A 104 -18.60 -1.22 6.91
CA GLU A 104 -19.69 -0.29 6.64
C GLU A 104 -19.52 1.09 7.30
N ASP A 105 -18.75 1.15 8.38
CA ASP A 105 -18.40 2.38 9.09
C ASP A 105 -17.06 2.96 8.62
N LEU A 106 -16.47 2.37 7.56
CA LEU A 106 -15.13 2.68 7.04
C LEU A 106 -14.05 2.59 8.11
N VAL A 107 -14.16 1.59 9.00
CA VAL A 107 -13.14 1.21 9.97
C VAL A 107 -12.27 0.11 9.35
N SER A 108 -10.95 0.26 9.46
CA SER A 108 -10.02 -0.75 8.98
C SER A 108 -10.14 -2.05 9.76
N ALA A 109 -9.90 -3.20 9.12
CA ALA A 109 -10.07 -4.53 9.72
C ALA A 109 -9.32 -4.75 11.05
N ASP A 110 -8.23 -4.00 11.28
CA ASP A 110 -7.41 -4.03 12.50
C ASP A 110 -7.80 -2.96 13.54
N ASN A 111 -8.92 -2.25 13.33
CA ASN A 111 -9.44 -1.16 14.16
C ASN A 111 -8.46 -0.01 14.40
N GLN A 112 -7.45 0.16 13.54
CA GLN A 112 -6.44 1.21 13.74
C GLN A 112 -6.89 2.56 13.19
N ILE A 113 -7.54 2.59 12.03
CA ILE A 113 -7.98 3.84 11.41
C ILE A 113 -9.45 3.77 10.96
N GLN A 114 -10.07 4.93 10.90
CA GLN A 114 -11.39 5.13 10.30
C GLN A 114 -11.33 6.32 9.34
N ILE A 115 -11.88 6.16 8.13
CA ILE A 115 -12.01 7.27 7.18
C ILE A 115 -13.09 8.22 7.68
N SER A 116 -12.74 9.49 7.92
CA SER A 116 -13.67 10.47 8.48
C SER A 116 -14.83 10.77 7.53
N ASP A 117 -16.06 10.66 8.03
CA ASP A 117 -17.29 11.07 7.31
C ASP A 117 -17.25 12.55 6.89
N GLY A 118 -16.53 13.40 7.63
CA GLY A 118 -16.36 14.83 7.30
C GLY A 118 -15.61 15.06 5.98
N PHE A 119 -14.71 14.14 5.61
CA PHE A 119 -14.02 14.17 4.33
C PHE A 119 -14.97 13.84 3.16
N LEU A 120 -15.77 12.78 3.31
CA LEU A 120 -16.69 12.32 2.25
C LEU A 120 -17.69 13.41 1.88
N ARG A 121 -18.24 14.10 2.88
CA ARG A 121 -19.15 15.25 2.68
C ARG A 121 -18.49 16.42 1.91
N LEU A 122 -17.19 16.65 2.10
CA LEU A 122 -16.46 17.71 1.39
C LEU A 122 -16.28 17.37 -0.09
N VAL A 123 -15.98 16.10 -0.41
CA VAL A 123 -15.82 15.65 -1.80
C VAL A 123 -17.15 15.70 -2.55
N GLU A 124 -18.25 15.26 -1.91
CA GLU A 124 -19.60 15.33 -2.50
C GLU A 124 -20.04 16.75 -2.86
N SER A 125 -19.55 17.76 -2.14
CA SER A 125 -19.90 19.17 -2.35
C SER A 125 -19.19 19.83 -3.54
N LEU A 126 -18.14 19.23 -4.13
CA LEU A 126 -17.22 19.90 -5.06
C LEU A 126 -17.36 19.50 -6.55
N GLU A 127 -18.41 18.79 -6.96
CA GLU A 127 -18.68 18.33 -8.35
C GLU A 127 -17.59 17.49 -9.05
N TYR A 128 -16.44 17.23 -8.41
CA TYR A 128 -15.53 16.15 -8.80
C TYR A 128 -16.22 14.82 -8.52
N ARG A 129 -16.05 13.80 -9.40
CA ARG A 129 -16.66 12.46 -9.26
C ARG A 129 -16.76 12.09 -7.77
N PRO A 130 -17.96 12.10 -7.16
CA PRO A 130 -18.06 12.06 -5.72
C PRO A 130 -17.38 10.78 -5.22
N LEU A 131 -16.51 10.89 -4.22
CA LEU A 131 -16.20 9.75 -3.35
C LEU A 131 -17.50 9.47 -2.59
N ILE A 132 -18.37 8.72 -3.23
CA ILE A 132 -19.63 8.25 -2.66
C ILE A 132 -19.23 7.24 -1.59
N LYS A 133 -19.63 7.49 -0.34
CA LYS A 133 -19.34 6.58 0.80
C LYS A 133 -19.69 5.13 0.44
N GLU A 134 -20.81 4.95 -0.24
CA GLU A 134 -21.35 3.68 -0.70
C GLU A 134 -20.43 2.91 -1.68
N LEU A 135 -19.46 3.58 -2.33
CA LEU A 135 -18.45 2.92 -3.16
C LEU A 135 -17.23 2.43 -2.37
N LEU A 136 -17.09 2.84 -1.11
CA LEU A 136 -15.91 2.55 -0.28
C LEU A 136 -16.20 1.54 0.83
N VAL A 137 -17.48 1.40 1.22
CA VAL A 137 -17.90 0.49 2.28
C VAL A 137 -17.73 -0.96 1.85
N ASN A 138 -17.26 -1.80 2.75
CA ASN A 138 -17.06 -3.23 2.53
C ASN A 138 -16.09 -3.56 1.38
N GLU A 139 -15.09 -2.71 1.17
CA GLU A 139 -14.08 -2.86 0.13
C GLU A 139 -12.66 -2.91 0.71
N GLU A 140 -11.72 -3.46 -0.05
CA GLU A 140 -10.30 -3.31 0.26
C GLU A 140 -9.78 -1.99 -0.31
N LEU A 141 -9.30 -1.12 0.58
CA LEU A 141 -8.88 0.23 0.23
C LEU A 141 -7.40 0.43 0.54
N LEU A 142 -6.71 1.08 -0.38
CA LEU A 142 -5.45 1.74 -0.14
C LEU A 142 -5.72 3.24 0.13
N VAL A 143 -5.45 3.66 1.36
CA VAL A 143 -5.73 5.00 1.86
C VAL A 143 -4.43 5.72 2.15
N PHE A 144 -4.18 6.84 1.46
CA PHE A 144 -3.03 7.72 1.71
C PHE A 144 -3.45 8.92 2.57
N TYR A 145 -2.68 9.24 3.61
CA TYR A 145 -2.98 10.34 4.53
C TYR A 145 -1.72 10.91 5.19
N LYS A 146 -1.75 12.22 5.52
CA LYS A 146 -0.64 12.89 6.22
C LYS A 146 -0.87 13.04 7.73
N ARG A 147 -2.13 13.03 8.18
CA ARG A 147 -2.50 13.30 9.57
C ARG A 147 -3.64 12.41 10.01
N ALA A 148 -3.59 11.98 11.26
CA ALA A 148 -4.65 11.23 11.93
C ALA A 148 -4.91 11.82 13.33
N THR A 149 -6.12 11.63 13.87
CA THR A 149 -6.40 11.97 15.27
C THR A 149 -5.72 10.96 16.22
N LYS A 150 -5.73 11.25 17.52
CA LYS A 150 -5.17 10.36 18.56
C LYS A 150 -6.22 9.39 19.15
N SER A 151 -7.38 9.26 18.52
CA SER A 151 -8.44 8.32 18.95
C SER A 151 -8.11 6.89 18.52
N ILE A 152 -8.86 5.91 19.03
CA ILE A 152 -8.83 4.52 18.57
C ILE A 152 -10.27 4.12 18.20
N PRO A 153 -10.57 3.88 16.91
CA PRO A 153 -9.69 4.06 15.75
C PRO A 153 -9.31 5.54 15.53
N ALA A 154 -8.14 5.77 14.93
CA ALA A 154 -7.70 7.11 14.55
C ALA A 154 -8.49 7.59 13.33
N GLN A 155 -9.06 8.79 13.40
CA GLN A 155 -9.79 9.38 12.30
C GLN A 155 -8.81 9.97 11.29
N VAL A 156 -8.90 9.56 10.02
CA VAL A 156 -8.05 10.05 8.93
C VAL A 156 -8.86 10.88 7.93
N TYR A 157 -8.19 11.87 7.36
CA TYR A 157 -8.67 12.63 6.20
C TYR A 157 -7.80 12.23 5.01
N PRO A 158 -8.28 11.33 4.15
CA PRO A 158 -7.49 10.83 3.04
C PRO A 158 -7.08 11.95 2.08
N ILE A 159 -5.87 11.84 1.55
CA ILE A 159 -5.45 12.59 0.36
C ILE A 159 -5.95 11.86 -0.88
N LYS A 160 -5.83 10.52 -0.87
CA LYS A 160 -6.29 9.64 -1.93
C LYS A 160 -6.81 8.34 -1.32
N VAL A 161 -7.86 7.80 -1.91
CA VAL A 161 -8.37 6.45 -1.65
C VAL A 161 -8.41 5.72 -2.99
N ILE A 162 -7.92 4.48 -2.99
CA ILE A 162 -7.92 3.59 -4.15
C ILE A 162 -8.63 2.30 -3.73
N ILE A 163 -9.64 1.90 -4.48
CA ILE A 163 -10.33 0.62 -4.32
C ILE A 163 -9.50 -0.43 -5.06
N LEU A 164 -9.21 -1.55 -4.39
CA LEU A 164 -8.32 -2.61 -4.83
C LEU A 164 -9.09 -3.91 -5.08
#